data_AF-A0A096B0A6-F1
#
_entry.id   AF-A0A096B0A6-F1
#
_cell.length_a   1.000
_cell.length_b   1.000
_cell.length_c   1.000
_cell.angle_alpha   90.00
_cell.angle_beta   90.00
_cell.angle_gamma   90.00
#
_symmetry.space_group_name_H-M   'P 1'
#
loop_
_entity.id
_entity.type
_entity.pdbx_description
1 polymer ?
#
loop_
_entity_poly.entity_id
_entity_poly.type
_entity_poly.pdbx_seq_one_letter_code
_entity_poly.pdbx_strand_id
1 'polypeptide(L)'
;MITNDKKPESLYVYSIQLSTIKLVLQKCLDLGYFDAKTKEDAFYDKAIIKFCLSNNLAADEFVLGGHDFKYRNHKRDKRGKMVSVEVYLPKLEKNKHKQKDF
;
A
#
# COMPACT_ATOMS: atom_id res chain seq x y z
N MET A 1 -22.46 -13.25 -34.50
CA MET A 1 -22.48 -11.87 -33.97
C MET A 1 -21.44 -11.79 -32.88
N ILE A 2 -20.39 -10.99 -33.08
CA ILE A 2 -19.33 -10.80 -32.09
C ILE A 2 -19.83 -9.70 -31.15
N THR A 3 -20.37 -10.07 -29.99
CA THR A 3 -20.63 -9.10 -28.93
C THR A 3 -19.29 -8.75 -28.31
N ASN A 4 -18.83 -7.53 -28.59
CA ASN A 4 -17.64 -6.93 -28.00
C ASN A 4 -17.70 -7.04 -26.47
N ASP A 5 -16.89 -7.92 -25.89
CA ASP A 5 -16.51 -7.97 -24.46
C ASP A 5 -15.65 -6.74 -24.10
N LYS A 6 -16.17 -5.52 -24.34
CA LYS A 6 -15.55 -4.31 -23.83
C LYS A 6 -15.79 -4.32 -22.32
N LYS A 7 -14.74 -4.65 -21.55
CA LYS A 7 -14.69 -4.31 -20.11
C LYS A 7 -15.22 -2.88 -19.95
N PRO A 8 -16.12 -2.62 -18.99
CA PRO A 8 -16.66 -1.29 -18.80
C PRO A 8 -15.49 -0.30 -18.67
N GLU A 9 -15.52 0.76 -19.46
CA GLU A 9 -14.42 1.71 -19.67
C GLU A 9 -13.79 2.20 -18.35
N SER A 10 -14.61 2.33 -17.31
CA SER A 10 -14.20 2.64 -15.93
C SER A 10 -13.21 1.64 -15.32
N LEU A 11 -13.39 0.33 -15.52
CA LEU A 11 -12.48 -0.70 -15.03
C LEU A 11 -11.14 -0.66 -15.77
N TYR A 12 -11.16 -0.35 -17.07
CA TYR A 12 -9.94 -0.22 -17.86
C TYR A 12 -9.12 0.99 -17.42
N VAL A 13 -9.75 2.15 -17.29
CA VAL A 13 -9.11 3.38 -16.79
C VAL A 13 -8.53 3.16 -15.39
N TYR A 14 -9.29 2.55 -14.47
CA TYR A 14 -8.80 2.20 -13.13
C TYR A 14 -7.56 1.30 -13.18
N SER A 15 -7.56 0.28 -14.04
CA SER A 15 -6.41 -0.64 -14.16
C SER A 15 -5.13 0.06 -14.62
N ILE A 16 -5.24 1.06 -15.51
CA ILE A 16 -4.11 1.88 -15.96
C ILE A 16 -3.61 2.77 -14.82
N GLN A 17 -4.54 3.42 -14.10
CA GLN A 17 -4.20 4.28 -12.96
C GLN A 17 -3.44 3.48 -11.89
N LEU A 18 -4.01 2.35 -11.46
CA LEU A 18 -3.38 1.48 -10.47
C LEU A 18 -2.01 0.98 -10.92
N SER A 19 -1.86 0.59 -12.20
CA SER A 19 -0.58 0.14 -12.74
C SER A 19 0.47 1.26 -12.71
N THR A 20 0.07 2.47 -13.08
CA THR A 20 0.92 3.67 -13.03
C THR A 20 1.36 3.98 -11.60
N ILE A 21 0.43 3.96 -10.64
CA ILE A 21 0.71 4.17 -9.21
C ILE A 21 1.73 3.15 -8.72
N LYS A 22 1.52 1.86 -8.99
CA LYS A 22 2.44 0.80 -8.58
C LYS A 22 3.83 0.96 -9.20
N LEU A 23 3.90 1.35 -10.47
CA LEU A 23 5.19 1.60 -11.13
C LEU A 23 5.96 2.74 -10.44
N VAL A 24 5.28 3.86 -10.14
CA VAL A 24 5.90 5.00 -9.44
C VAL A 24 6.36 4.60 -8.04
N LEU A 25 5.51 3.91 -7.28
CA LEU A 25 5.83 3.40 -5.95
C LEU A 25 7.06 2.47 -5.96
N GLN A 26 7.16 1.61 -6.96
CA GLN A 26 8.33 0.74 -7.14
C GLN A 26 9.60 1.56 -7.41
N LYS A 27 9.52 2.61 -8.24
CA LYS A 27 10.66 3.51 -8.46
C LYS A 27 11.06 4.29 -7.22
N CYS A 28 10.11 4.75 -6.40
CA CYS A 28 10.42 5.35 -5.11
C CYS A 28 11.16 4.36 -4.19
N LEU A 29 10.76 3.09 -4.21
CA LEU A 29 11.42 2.02 -3.45
C LEU A 29 12.86 1.78 -3.89
N ASP A 30 13.09 1.68 -5.20
CA ASP A 30 14.39 1.37 -5.79
C ASP A 30 15.37 2.54 -5.66
N LEU A 31 14.89 3.77 -5.86
CA LEU A 31 15.72 4.99 -5.89
C LEU A 31 15.84 5.66 -4.51
N GLY A 32 15.02 5.23 -3.53
CA GLY A 32 15.04 5.77 -2.18
C GLY A 32 14.45 7.17 -2.06
N TYR A 33 13.52 7.54 -2.96
CA TYR A 33 12.84 8.84 -2.92
C TYR A 33 11.81 8.87 -1.80
N PHE A 34 12.27 9.18 -0.59
CA PHE A 34 11.46 9.41 0.60
C PHE A 34 11.83 10.75 1.22
N ASP A 35 10.82 11.53 1.60
CA ASP A 35 11.01 12.73 2.43
C ASP A 35 11.19 12.34 3.91
N ALA A 36 12.15 11.44 4.14
CA ALA A 36 12.40 10.85 5.45
C ALA A 36 13.43 11.70 6.22
N LYS A 37 13.03 12.22 7.37
CA LYS A 37 13.92 13.01 8.25
C LYS A 37 14.90 12.14 9.01
N THR A 38 14.53 10.90 9.29
CA THR A 38 15.38 9.93 9.98
C THR A 38 15.46 8.60 9.24
N LYS A 39 16.47 7.79 9.60
CA LYS A 39 16.60 6.41 9.09
C LYS A 39 15.42 5.53 9.48
N GLU A 40 14.76 5.83 10.60
CA GLU A 40 13.59 5.09 11.05
C GLU A 40 12.34 5.50 10.25
N ASP A 41 12.17 6.79 9.95
CA ASP A 41 11.10 7.28 9.05
C ASP A 41 11.20 6.63 7.67
N ALA A 42 12.41 6.57 7.10
CA ALA A 42 12.65 5.88 5.83
C ALA A 42 12.28 4.38 5.90
N PHE A 43 12.31 3.77 7.08
CA PHE A 43 11.88 2.39 7.27
C PHE A 43 10.36 2.27 7.22
N TYR A 44 9.64 3.19 7.86
CA TYR A 44 8.18 3.27 7.83
C TYR A 44 7.65 3.58 6.43
N ASP A 45 8.24 4.56 5.73
CA ASP A 45 7.86 4.92 4.36
C ASP A 45 8.00 3.73 3.41
N LYS A 46 9.13 3.01 3.50
CA LYS A 46 9.34 1.78 2.74
C LYS A 46 8.30 0.71 3.07
N ALA A 47 7.88 0.60 4.32
CA ALA A 47 6.88 -0.37 4.73
C ALA A 47 5.48 -0.02 4.16
N ILE A 48 5.10 1.26 4.15
CA ILE A 48 3.85 1.73 3.51
C ILE A 48 3.86 1.39 2.02
N ILE A 49 4.96 1.69 1.34
CA ILE A 49 5.06 1.48 -0.11
C ILE A 49 4.96 0.00 -0.46
N LYS A 50 5.66 -0.86 0.27
CA LYS A 50 5.55 -2.32 0.11
C LYS A 50 4.11 -2.79 0.34
N PHE A 51 3.42 -2.23 1.33
CA PHE A 51 2.03 -2.56 1.58
C PHE A 51 1.12 -2.15 0.41
N CYS A 52 1.27 -0.93 -0.11
CA CYS A 52 0.52 -0.43 -1.27
C CYS A 52 0.77 -1.25 -2.54
N LEU A 53 2.02 -1.67 -2.79
CA LEU A 53 2.35 -2.55 -3.92
C LEU A 53 1.60 -3.90 -3.83
N SER A 54 1.47 -4.43 -2.61
CA SER A 54 0.80 -5.71 -2.34
C SER A 54 -0.74 -5.64 -2.21
N ASN A 55 -1.31 -4.44 -2.02
CA ASN A 55 -2.73 -4.28 -1.71
C ASN A 55 -3.32 -3.08 -2.47
N ASN A 56 -4.21 -3.35 -3.42
CA ASN A 56 -4.81 -2.31 -4.28
C ASN A 56 -5.61 -1.29 -3.48
N LEU A 57 -6.39 -1.73 -2.47
CA LEU A 57 -7.15 -0.80 -1.63
C LEU A 57 -6.22 0.10 -0.82
N ALA A 58 -5.06 -0.39 -0.41
CA ALA A 58 -4.06 0.43 0.26
C ALA A 58 -3.42 1.45 -0.70
N ALA A 59 -3.18 1.06 -1.95
CA ALA A 59 -2.70 2.00 -2.98
C ALA A 59 -3.75 3.08 -3.29
N ASP A 60 -5.03 2.72 -3.33
CA ASP A 60 -6.13 3.67 -3.54
C ASP A 60 -6.20 4.67 -2.38
N GLU A 61 -6.19 4.20 -1.12
CA GLU A 61 -6.15 5.08 0.07
C GLU A 61 -4.91 6.00 0.07
N PHE A 62 -3.74 5.47 -0.31
CA PHE A 62 -2.51 6.27 -0.40
C PHE A 62 -2.65 7.46 -1.36
N VAL A 63 -3.21 7.22 -2.54
CA VAL A 63 -3.37 8.25 -3.59
C VAL A 63 -4.46 9.26 -3.24
N LEU A 64 -5.51 8.82 -2.54
CA LEU A 64 -6.58 9.69 -2.05
C LEU A 64 -6.15 10.57 -0.87
N GLY A 65 -4.90 10.45 -0.39
CA GLY A 65 -4.41 11.19 0.79
C GLY A 65 -4.89 10.59 2.12
N GLY A 66 -5.36 9.34 2.11
CA GLY A 66 -5.72 8.59 3.30
C GLY A 66 -4.46 8.21 4.10
N HIS A 67 -4.01 9.09 4.99
CA HIS A 67 -2.83 8.86 5.84
C HIS A 67 -3.10 7.97 7.07
N ASP A 68 -4.11 7.10 7.01
CA ASP A 68 -4.55 6.27 8.15
C ASP A 68 -3.71 4.98 8.34
N PHE A 69 -2.53 4.91 7.74
CA PHE A 69 -1.61 3.79 7.92
C PHE A 69 -1.18 3.67 9.38
N LYS A 70 -1.30 2.46 9.92
CA LYS A 70 -0.86 2.11 11.27
C LYS A 70 0.20 1.02 11.20
N TYR A 71 0.97 0.93 12.27
CA TYR A 71 2.13 0.04 12.37
C TYR A 71 1.95 -0.94 13.52
N ARG A 72 2.38 -2.18 13.32
CA ARG A 72 2.40 -3.22 14.36
C ARG A 72 3.63 -4.12 14.23
N ASN A 73 3.84 -4.98 15.23
CA ASN A 73 4.88 -6.01 15.23
C ASN A 73 6.28 -5.45 14.95
N HIS A 74 6.62 -4.31 15.55
CA HIS A 74 7.95 -3.71 15.45
C HIS A 74 9.02 -4.68 15.98
N LYS A 75 9.97 -5.06 15.12
CA LYS A 75 11.11 -5.89 15.49
C LYS A 75 12.38 -5.06 15.38
N ARG A 76 13.20 -5.13 16.43
CA ARG A 76 14.51 -4.48 16.52
C ARG A 76 15.62 -5.52 16.63
N ASP A 77 16.80 -5.19 16.13
CA ASP A 77 18.00 -6.01 16.35
C ASP A 77 18.55 -5.84 17.78
N LYS A 78 19.63 -6.58 18.11
CA LYS A 78 20.32 -6.49 19.41
C LYS A 78 20.91 -5.11 19.72
N ARG A 79 21.01 -4.22 18.72
CA ARG A 79 21.52 -2.84 18.84
C ARG A 79 20.39 -1.81 18.89
N GLY A 80 19.13 -2.25 18.93
CA GLY A 80 17.95 -1.38 18.98
C GLY A 80 17.52 -0.81 17.63
N LYS A 81 18.14 -1.20 16.51
CA LYS A 81 17.77 -0.71 15.17
C LYS A 81 16.53 -1.44 14.66
N MET A 82 15.58 -0.71 14.07
CA MET A 82 14.42 -1.30 13.41
C MET A 82 14.85 -2.22 12.26
N VAL A 83 14.36 -3.46 12.28
CA VAL A 83 14.61 -4.46 11.22
C VAL A 83 13.35 -4.95 10.53
N SER A 84 12.18 -4.77 11.14
CA SER A 84 10.89 -5.11 10.53
C SER A 84 9.76 -4.36 11.22
N VAL A 85 8.75 -3.99 10.44
CA VAL A 85 7.47 -3.45 10.90
C VAL A 85 6.40 -3.90 9.91
N GLU A 86 5.20 -4.17 10.42
CA GLU A 86 4.04 -4.43 9.58
C GLU A 86 3.17 -3.18 9.48
N VAL A 87 2.69 -2.89 8.27
CA VAL A 87 1.73 -1.82 8.01
C VAL A 87 0.35 -2.42 7.81
N TYR A 88 -0.67 -1.76 8.36
CA TYR A 88 -2.06 -2.11 8.15
C TYR A 88 -2.95 -0.86 8.08
N LEU A 89 -4.14 -1.02 7.48
CA LEU A 89 -5.18 0.00 7.45
C LEU A 89 -6.34 -0.47 8.33
N PRO A 90 -6.66 0.23 9.44
CA PRO A 90 -7.72 -0.18 10.36
C PRO A 90 -9.09 -0.34 9.69
N LYS A 91 -9.40 0.50 8.70
CA LYS A 91 -10.66 0.41 7.93
C LYS A 91 -10.75 -0.90 7.13
N LEU A 92 -9.63 -1.39 6.60
CA LEU A 92 -9.57 -2.66 5.86
C LEU A 92 -9.66 -3.88 6.79
N GLU A 93 -9.10 -3.82 8.00
CA GLU A 93 -9.18 -4.93 8.95
C GLU A 93 -10.58 -5.10 9.54
N LYS A 94 -11.29 -3.99 9.82
CA LYS A 94 -12.69 -4.03 10.29
C LYS A 94 -13.63 -4.74 9.31
N ASN A 95 -13.38 -4.60 8.01
CA ASN A 95 -14.19 -5.27 6.98
C ASN A 95 -13.93 -6.78 6.90
N LYS A 96 -12.74 -7.27 7.28
CA LYS A 96 -12.46 -8.72 7.36
C LYS A 96 -13.14 -9.40 8.55
N HIS A 97 -13.41 -8.68 9.63
CA HIS A 97 -14.08 -9.23 10.81
C HIS A 97 -15.61 -9.20 10.74
N LYS A 98 -16.20 -8.45 9.82
CA LYS A 98 -17.65 -8.46 9.58
C LYS A 98 -18.12 -9.60 8.67
N GLN A 99 -17.21 -10.33 8.03
CA GLN A 99 -17.54 -11.33 7.01
C GLN A 99 -17.62 -12.77 7.57
N LYS A 100 -17.86 -12.93 8.88
CA LYS A 100 -17.90 -14.24 9.55
C LYS A 100 -19.29 -14.73 10.00
N ASP A 101 -20.34 -13.96 9.78
CA ASP A 101 -21.71 -14.38 10.10
C ASP A 101 -22.58 -14.13 8.88
N PHE A 102 -22.84 -15.17 8.06
CA PHE A 102 -24.07 -15.44 7.30
C PHE A 102 -23.94 -16.80 6.59
#